data_AF-A0A535YDC2-F1
#
_entry.id   AF-A0A535YDC2-F1
#
_cell.length_a   1.000
_cell.length_b   1.000
_cell.length_c   1.000
_cell.angle_alpha   90.00
_cell.angle_beta   90.00
_cell.angle_gamma   90.00
#
_symmetry.space_group_name_H-M   'P 1'
#
loop_
_entity.id
_entity.type
_entity.pdbx_description
1 polymer ?
#
loop_
_entity_poly.entity_id
_entity_poly.type
_entity_poly.pdbx_seq_one_letter_code
_entity_poly.pdbx_strand_id
1 'polypeptide(L)' 'MPSLDAFGIVCADIAKSVKFYNLLGLDFPDAGDDHIEATAKNGMRVMLDK' A
#
# COMPACT_ATOMS: atom_id res chain seq x y z
N MET A 1 5.17 13.45 -19.92
CA MET A 1 6.54 13.09 -19.46
C MET A 1 6.39 11.88 -18.56
N PRO A 2 7.27 10.87 -18.63
CA PRO A 2 7.24 9.75 -17.69
C PRO A 2 7.55 10.24 -16.27
N SER A 3 6.79 9.78 -15.29
CA SER A 3 6.96 10.07 -13.87
C SER A 3 6.75 8.81 -13.04
N LEU A 4 7.33 8.79 -11.84
CA LEU A 4 7.06 7.72 -10.88
C LEU A 4 5.58 7.77 -10.45
N ASP A 5 4.86 6.66 -10.64
CA ASP A 5 3.43 6.53 -10.32
C ASP A 5 3.17 5.69 -9.06
N ALA A 6 4.00 4.67 -8.82
CA ALA A 6 3.79 3.72 -7.74
C ALA A 6 5.09 3.08 -7.22
N PHE A 7 5.04 2.54 -6.00
CA PHE A 7 6.03 1.59 -5.48
C PHE A 7 5.34 0.38 -4.82
N GLY A 8 5.90 -0.81 -5.05
CA GLY A 8 5.43 -2.06 -4.46
C GLY A 8 6.31 -2.52 -3.29
N ILE A 9 5.70 -3.13 -2.29
CA ILE A 9 6.35 -3.66 -1.08
C ILE A 9 5.90 -5.10 -0.86
N VAL A 10 6.84 -6.04 -0.95
CA VAL A 10 6.57 -7.44 -0.58
C VAL A 10 6.51 -7.55 0.94
N CYS A 11 5.44 -8.17 1.43
CA CYS A 11 5.06 -8.22 2.84
C CYS A 11 4.87 -9.66 3.29
N ALA A 12 5.55 -10.06 4.38
CA ALA A 12 5.33 -11.38 4.97
C ALA A 12 3.92 -11.57 5.56
N ASP A 13 3.26 -10.47 5.96
CA ASP A 13 1.92 -10.45 6.52
C ASP A 13 1.21 -9.14 6.13
N ILE A 14 0.39 -9.21 5.07
CA ILE A 14 -0.34 -8.04 4.54
C ILE A 14 -1.24 -7.41 5.60
N ALA A 15 -1.91 -8.21 6.44
CA ALA A 15 -2.82 -7.67 7.46
C ALA A 15 -2.07 -6.86 8.53
N LYS A 16 -0.86 -7.27 8.90
CA LYS A 16 0.01 -6.46 9.78
C LYS A 16 0.54 -5.22 9.07
N SER A 17 0.96 -5.34 7.81
CA SER A 17 1.44 -4.20 7.02
C SER A 17 0.36 -3.13 6.83
N VAL A 18 -0.88 -3.52 6.50
CA VAL A 18 -2.04 -2.61 6.39
C VAL A 18 -2.25 -1.85 7.69
N LYS A 19 -2.29 -2.54 8.85
CA LYS A 19 -2.43 -1.88 10.16
C LYS A 19 -1.31 -0.87 10.41
N PHE A 20 -0.07 -1.23 10.09
CA PHE A 20 1.09 -0.35 10.26
C PHE A 20 1.00 0.89 9.36
N TYR A 21 0.73 0.71 8.07
CA TYR A 21 0.70 1.82 7.12
C TYR A 21 -0.55 2.71 7.27
N ASN A 22 -1.67 2.18 7.75
CA ASN A 22 -2.83 2.98 8.15
C ASN A 22 -2.47 3.96 9.29
N LEU A 23 -1.60 3.57 10.24
CA LEU A 23 -1.10 4.49 11.28
C LEU A 23 -0.24 5.62 10.70
N LEU A 24 0.37 5.40 9.54
CA LEU A 24 1.16 6.39 8.81
C LEU A 24 0.31 7.25 7.85
N GLY A 25 -1.01 7.02 7.81
CA GLY A 25 -1.95 7.77 6.97
C GLY A 25 -2.02 7.32 5.51
N LEU A 26 -1.62 6.07 5.23
CA LEU A 26 -1.94 5.38 3.98
C LEU A 26 -3.20 4.55 4.23
N ASP A 27 -4.35 5.02 3.75
CA ASP A 27 -5.65 4.38 4.01
C ASP A 27 -5.84 3.15 3.11
N PHE A 28 -5.25 2.02 3.50
CA PHE A 28 -5.45 0.74 2.82
C PHE A 28 -6.83 0.15 3.15
N PRO A 29 -7.49 -0.51 2.17
CA PRO A 29 -8.69 -1.29 2.43
C PRO A 29 -8.41 -2.51 3.34
N ASP A 30 -9.46 -3.19 3.79
CA ASP A 30 -9.31 -4.41 4.58
C ASP A 30 -8.52 -5.47 3.81
N ALA A 31 -7.56 -6.12 4.50
CA ALA A 31 -6.67 -7.11 3.92
C ALA A 31 -7.42 -8.42 3.62
N GLY A 32 -7.96 -8.53 2.39
CA GLY A 32 -8.59 -9.74 1.86
C GLY A 32 -7.81 -10.43 0.74
N ASP A 33 -6.91 -9.71 0.07
CA ASP A 33 -6.23 -10.14 -1.15
C ASP A 33 -4.70 -10.22 -0.99
N ASP A 34 -4.04 -11.01 -1.84
CA ASP A 34 -2.57 -11.14 -1.92
C ASP A 34 -1.89 -9.89 -2.53
N HIS A 35 -2.68 -8.95 -3.06
CA HIS A 35 -2.28 -7.66 -3.58
C HIS A 35 -3.27 -6.58 -3.13
N ILE A 36 -2.77 -5.51 -2.50
CA ILE A 36 -3.62 -4.41 -2.05
C ILE A 36 -2.94 -3.06 -2.26
N GLU A 37 -3.71 -2.02 -2.56
CA GLU A 37 -3.16 -0.70 -2.85
C GLU A 37 -3.84 0.43 -2.06
N ALA A 38 -3.08 1.50 -1.85
CA ALA A 38 -3.56 2.78 -1.32
C ALA A 38 -2.89 3.95 -2.04
N THR A 39 -3.59 5.08 -2.08
CA THR A 39 -3.08 6.32 -2.64
C THR A 39 -2.65 7.26 -1.52
N ALA A 40 -1.38 7.64 -1.52
CA ALA A 40 -0.84 8.61 -0.59
C ALA A 40 -1.37 10.03 -0.90
N LYS A 41 -1.30 10.94 0.09
CA LYS A 41 -1.77 12.33 -0.06
C LYS A 41 -1.09 13.12 -1.18
N ASN A 42 0.10 12.71 -1.60
CA ASN A 42 0.84 13.31 -2.72
C ASN A 42 0.46 12.70 -4.09
N GLY A 43 -0.50 11.80 -4.15
CA GLY A 43 -0.95 11.10 -5.37
C GLY A 43 -0.15 9.85 -5.74
N MET A 44 0.89 9.49 -4.98
CA MET A 44 1.67 8.28 -5.21
C MET A 44 0.90 7.03 -4.79
N ARG A 45 0.92 5.98 -5.62
CA ARG A 45 0.33 4.68 -5.27
C ARG A 45 1.31 3.81 -4.50
N VAL A 46 0.83 3.13 -3.47
CA VAL A 46 1.59 2.17 -2.68
C VAL A 46 0.89 0.82 -2.79
N MET A 47 1.61 -0.19 -3.23
CA MET A 47 1.11 -1.56 -3.38
C MET A 47 1.79 -2.45 -2.34
N LEU A 48 1.01 -3.29 -1.67
CA LEU A 48 1.49 -4.35 -0.79
C LEU A 48 1.17 -5.69 -1.43
N ASP A 49 2.20 -6.52 -1.57
CA ASP A 49 2.15 -7.83 -2.20
C ASP A 49 2.61 -8.91 -1.21
N LYS A 50 2.11 -10.13 -1.34
CA LYS A 50 2.57 -11.28 -0.54
C LYS A 50 3.69 -12.07 -1.21
#